data_AF-A0A534VRP3-F1
#
_entry.id   AF-A0A534VRP3-F1
#
_cell.length_a   1.000
_cell.length_b   1.000
_cell.length_c   1.000
_cell.angle_alpha   90.00
_cell.angle_beta   90.00
_cell.angle_gamma   90.00
#
_symmetry.space_group_name_H-M   'P 1'
#
loop_
_entity.id
_entity.type
_entity.pdbx_description
1 polymer ?
#
loop_
_entity_poly.entity_id
_entity_poly.type
_entity_poly.pdbx_seq_one_letter_code
_entity_poly.pdbx_strand_id
1 'polypeptide(L)'
;MTGTLADVLESRDRTRRAPRAFMALGTSSGTDVILARGGVVTVGAVETIDDAPEALFDVVALAADVLERRARDAAAIVRAWDHTLAFAAENRAEADDFMARRQGVSVDGFRDALAGIRMLTSREQRALFAPDGPLVAAVEAMAAELRTTGRIHDGGAAADCLAPEPLALAGRRG
;
A
#
# COMPACT_ATOMS: atom_id res chain seq x y z
N MET A 1 6.76 -6.16 -2.14
CA MET A 1 7.20 -4.76 -2.19
C MET A 1 6.09 -3.94 -1.54
N THR A 2 6.42 -3.03 -0.64
CA THR A 2 5.53 -1.93 -0.22
C THR A 2 5.91 -0.71 -1.04
N GLY A 3 4.93 -0.01 -1.60
CA GLY A 3 5.18 1.15 -2.45
C GLY A 3 3.88 1.78 -2.94
N THR A 4 3.98 2.67 -3.90
CA THR A 4 2.82 3.34 -4.51
C THR A 4 2.22 2.50 -5.63
N LEU A 5 1.02 2.87 -6.10
CA LEU A 5 0.43 2.29 -7.32
C LEU A 5 1.33 2.50 -8.54
N ALA A 6 2.00 3.65 -8.63
CA ALA A 6 2.91 3.95 -9.74
C ALA A 6 4.08 2.95 -9.77
N ASP A 7 4.67 2.62 -8.62
CA ASP A 7 5.76 1.64 -8.52
C ASP A 7 5.33 0.24 -9.00
N VAL A 8 4.10 -0.15 -8.67
CA VAL A 8 3.53 -1.43 -9.10
C VAL A 8 3.34 -1.45 -10.62
N LEU A 9 2.76 -0.39 -11.19
CA LEU A 9 2.50 -0.27 -12.62
C LEU A 9 3.79 -0.24 -13.44
N GLU A 10 4.77 0.57 -13.05
CA GLU A 10 6.07 0.60 -13.73
C GLU A 10 6.82 -0.73 -13.61
N SER A 11 6.81 -1.35 -12.43
CA SER A 11 7.44 -2.65 -12.23
C SER A 11 6.77 -3.74 -13.07
N ARG A 12 5.46 -3.64 -13.30
CA ARG A 12 4.72 -4.53 -14.20
C ARG A 12 5.12 -4.32 -15.66
N ASP A 13 5.19 -3.09 -16.14
CA ASP A 13 5.61 -2.78 -17.53
C ASP A 13 7.04 -3.29 -17.80
N ARG A 14 7.95 -3.10 -16.83
CA ARG A 14 9.37 -3.41 -17.01
C ARG A 14 9.74 -4.86 -16.70
N THR A 15 8.87 -5.64 -16.07
CA THR A 15 9.22 -6.99 -15.62
C THR A 15 8.18 -8.05 -15.97
N ARG A 16 8.66 -9.25 -16.32
CA ARG A 16 7.79 -10.43 -16.53
C ARG A 16 7.14 -10.96 -15.25
N ARG A 17 7.47 -10.39 -14.08
CA ARG A 17 6.93 -10.82 -12.78
C ARG A 17 5.50 -10.34 -12.55
N ALA A 18 5.07 -9.33 -13.29
CA ALA A 18 3.72 -8.77 -13.27
C ALA A 18 3.16 -8.66 -11.83
N PRO A 19 3.78 -7.85 -10.96
CA PRO A 19 3.34 -7.72 -9.58
C PRO A 19 1.88 -7.25 -9.50
N ARG A 20 1.17 -7.76 -8.50
CA ARG A 20 -0.22 -7.39 -8.19
C ARG A 20 -0.30 -6.89 -6.76
N ALA A 21 -0.94 -5.75 -6.56
CA ALA A 21 -1.26 -5.23 -5.24
C ALA A 21 -2.36 -6.07 -4.61
N PHE A 22 -2.18 -6.51 -3.37
CA PHE A 22 -3.16 -7.33 -2.64
C PHE A 22 -3.60 -6.73 -1.31
N MET A 23 -3.00 -5.60 -0.90
CA MET A 23 -3.37 -4.81 0.27
C MET A 23 -3.17 -3.32 0.00
N ALA A 24 -4.00 -2.49 0.63
CA ALA A 24 -3.82 -1.05 0.73
C ALA A 24 -3.66 -0.68 2.20
N LEU A 25 -2.47 -0.22 2.61
CA LEU A 25 -2.12 0.01 4.02
C LEU A 25 -2.75 1.28 4.57
N GLY A 26 -2.86 2.32 3.74
CA GLY A 26 -3.41 3.60 4.13
C GLY A 26 -3.64 4.52 2.95
N THR A 27 -4.27 5.65 3.24
CA THR A 27 -4.34 6.81 2.36
C THR A 27 -3.57 7.95 3.01
N SER A 28 -2.69 8.59 2.24
CA SER A 28 -2.02 9.81 2.66
C SER A 28 -2.48 10.98 1.80
N SER A 29 -2.59 12.17 2.40
CA SER A 29 -2.77 13.43 1.69
C SER A 29 -1.45 14.03 1.18
N GLY A 30 -0.34 13.30 1.30
CA GLY A 30 1.00 13.68 0.84
C GLY A 30 1.88 12.46 0.57
N THR A 31 3.13 12.68 0.14
CA THR A 31 4.11 11.67 -0.33
C THR A 31 4.64 10.70 0.75
N ASP A 32 3.91 10.47 1.83
CA ASP A 32 4.35 9.61 2.93
C ASP A 32 4.09 8.14 2.59
N VAL A 33 5.17 7.42 2.27
CA VAL A 33 5.16 5.96 2.02
C VAL A 33 5.51 5.22 3.31
N ILE A 34 4.64 4.33 3.77
CA ILE A 34 4.94 3.41 4.87
C ILE A 34 5.88 2.29 4.35
N LEU A 35 7.19 2.51 4.48
CA LEU A 35 8.21 1.56 4.01
C LEU A 35 8.47 0.40 4.99
N ALA A 36 8.19 -0.82 4.55
CA ALA A 36 8.61 -2.06 5.21
C ALA A 36 9.89 -2.65 4.58
N ARG A 37 11.03 -1.96 4.71
CA ARG A 37 12.38 -2.57 4.73
C ARG A 37 13.43 -1.53 5.15
N GLY A 38 14.32 -1.90 6.08
CA GLY A 38 15.53 -1.12 6.35
C GLY A 38 16.41 -1.14 5.09
N GLY A 39 16.48 0.01 4.41
CA GLY A 39 17.24 0.12 3.16
C GLY A 39 16.75 1.18 2.18
N VAL A 40 15.61 1.84 2.42
CA VAL A 40 15.23 3.06 1.69
C VAL A 40 14.88 4.12 2.73
N VAL A 41 15.62 5.22 2.69
CA VAL A 41 15.43 6.41 3.52
C VAL A 41 14.21 7.16 2.99
N THR A 42 13.25 7.48 3.87
CA THR A 42 12.32 8.59 3.67
C THR A 42 12.41 9.49 4.89
N VAL A 43 13.02 10.66 4.73
CA VAL A 43 12.75 11.88 5.53
C VAL A 43 13.04 13.07 4.60
N GLY A 44 12.01 13.83 4.27
CA GLY A 44 12.14 15.17 3.69
C GLY A 44 11.81 15.31 2.20
N ALA A 45 10.55 15.66 1.91
CA ALA A 45 10.23 16.80 1.06
C ALA A 45 8.79 17.23 1.38
N VAL A 46 8.67 18.34 2.10
CA VAL A 46 7.44 19.12 2.15
C VAL A 46 7.23 19.67 0.74
N GLU A 47 6.43 18.99 -0.06
CA GLU A 47 5.62 19.61 -1.10
C GLU A 47 4.23 19.01 -0.96
N THR A 48 3.31 19.78 -0.36
CA THR A 48 1.88 19.56 -0.52
C THR A 48 1.60 19.54 -2.01
N ILE A 49 1.23 18.38 -2.55
CA ILE A 49 0.66 18.30 -3.88
C ILE A 49 -0.78 18.77 -3.72
N ASP A 50 -0.98 20.09 -3.66
CA ASP A 50 -2.29 20.73 -3.42
C ASP A 50 -3.29 20.49 -4.56
N ASP A 51 -2.91 19.80 -5.65
CA ASP A 51 -3.72 19.66 -6.87
C ASP A 51 -3.80 18.23 -7.46
N ALA A 52 -3.46 17.17 -6.72
CA ALA A 52 -3.76 15.80 -7.16
C ALA A 52 -5.11 15.33 -6.57
N PRO A 53 -6.18 15.10 -7.35
CA PRO A 53 -7.49 14.66 -6.85
C PRO A 53 -7.51 13.22 -6.29
N GLU A 54 -6.35 12.58 -6.16
CA GLU A 54 -6.23 11.14 -5.98
C GLU A 54 -5.53 10.84 -4.65
N ALA A 55 -6.24 10.25 -3.70
CA ALA A 55 -5.64 9.73 -2.49
C ALA A 55 -4.51 8.75 -2.88
N LEU A 56 -3.28 9.03 -2.44
CA LEU A 56 -2.17 8.12 -2.66
C LEU A 56 -2.39 6.88 -1.79
N PHE A 57 -2.64 5.75 -2.45
CA PHE A 57 -2.74 4.46 -1.79
C PHE A 57 -1.34 3.86 -1.64
N ASP A 58 -0.92 3.69 -0.39
CA ASP A 58 0.20 2.81 -0.08
C ASP A 58 -0.25 1.36 -0.22
N VAL A 59 0.39 0.60 -1.11
CA VAL A 59 0.01 -0.77 -1.41
C VAL A 59 1.12 -1.77 -1.09
N VAL A 60 0.70 -3.00 -0.80
CA VAL A 60 1.59 -4.16 -0.75
C VAL A 60 1.35 -5.01 -1.98
N ALA A 61 2.42 -5.27 -2.73
CA ALA A 61 2.38 -6.08 -3.94
C ALA A 61 3.37 -7.25 -3.89
N LEU A 62 2.99 -8.35 -4.54
CA LEU A 62 3.83 -9.51 -4.78
C LEU A 62 3.74 -9.88 -6.27
N ALA A 63 4.76 -10.59 -6.77
CA ALA A 63 4.72 -11.14 -8.13
C ALA A 63 3.50 -12.05 -8.32
N ALA A 64 2.87 -12.02 -9.50
CA ALA A 64 1.66 -12.81 -9.77
C ALA A 64 1.87 -14.30 -9.49
N ASP A 65 2.99 -14.84 -9.94
CA ASP A 65 3.36 -16.25 -9.77
C ASP A 65 3.58 -16.65 -8.29
N VAL A 66 4.00 -15.70 -7.46
CA VAL A 66 4.09 -15.88 -6.00
C VAL A 66 2.70 -15.87 -5.38
N LEU A 67 1.82 -14.94 -5.76
CA LEU A 67 0.45 -14.88 -5.23
C LEU A 67 -0.35 -16.14 -5.56
N GLU A 68 -0.21 -16.68 -6.77
CA GLU A 68 -0.83 -17.94 -7.18
C GLU A 68 -0.38 -19.11 -6.31
N ARG A 69 0.94 -19.25 -6.08
CA ARG A 69 1.50 -20.38 -5.33
C ARG A 69 1.38 -20.23 -3.82
N ARG A 70 1.30 -18.99 -3.32
CA ARG A 70 1.46 -18.64 -1.90
C ARG A 70 0.30 -17.78 -1.38
N ALA A 71 -0.91 -17.94 -1.94
CA ALA A 71 -2.09 -17.16 -1.54
C ALA A 71 -2.37 -17.20 -0.03
N ARG A 72 -2.12 -18.34 0.62
CA ARG A 72 -2.27 -18.50 2.09
C ARG A 72 -1.26 -17.67 2.89
N ASP A 73 -0.02 -17.57 2.40
CA ASP A 73 1.03 -16.76 3.04
C ASP A 73 0.70 -15.27 2.85
N ALA A 74 0.23 -14.86 1.67
CA ALA A 74 -0.25 -13.50 1.43
C ALA A 74 -1.45 -13.15 2.35
N ALA A 75 -2.41 -14.07 2.53
CA ALA A 75 -3.50 -13.88 3.49
C ALA A 75 -3.02 -13.84 4.95
N ALA A 76 -1.91 -14.51 5.29
CA ALA A 76 -1.30 -14.39 6.60
C ALA A 76 -0.70 -13.00 6.84
N ILE A 77 -0.14 -12.37 5.80
CA ILE A 77 0.32 -10.97 5.88
C ILE A 77 -0.86 -10.03 6.15
N VAL A 78 -1.99 -10.22 5.46
CA VAL A 78 -3.22 -9.44 5.71
C VAL A 78 -3.68 -9.55 7.17
N ARG A 79 -3.70 -10.77 7.73
CA ARG A 79 -4.06 -10.97 9.15
C ARG A 79 -3.05 -10.36 10.11
N ALA A 80 -1.76 -10.48 9.81
CA ALA A 80 -0.70 -9.88 10.63
C ALA A 80 -0.82 -8.35 10.67
N TRP A 81 -1.27 -7.73 9.59
CA TRP A 81 -1.56 -6.30 9.56
C TRP A 81 -2.70 -5.90 10.51
N ASP A 82 -3.83 -6.61 10.48
CA ASP A 82 -4.93 -6.34 11.42
C ASP A 82 -4.47 -6.51 12.89
N HIS A 83 -3.67 -7.54 13.18
CA HIS A 83 -3.07 -7.71 14.51
C HIS A 83 -2.12 -6.56 14.88
N THR A 84 -1.36 -6.04 13.92
CA THR A 84 -0.47 -4.90 14.13
C THR A 84 -1.27 -3.64 14.46
N LEU A 85 -2.36 -3.37 13.74
CA LEU A 85 -3.24 -2.24 14.02
C LEU A 85 -3.92 -2.35 15.38
N ALA A 86 -4.38 -3.55 15.76
CA ALA A 86 -4.95 -3.80 17.08
C ALA A 86 -3.90 -3.57 18.18
N PHE A 87 -2.70 -4.13 18.03
CA PHE A 87 -1.61 -3.94 18.98
C PHE A 87 -1.25 -2.46 19.14
N ALA A 88 -1.10 -1.71 18.04
CA ALA A 88 -0.75 -0.29 18.09
C ALA A 88 -1.86 0.56 18.74
N ALA A 89 -3.13 0.18 18.57
CA ALA A 89 -4.24 0.85 19.24
C ALA A 89 -4.23 0.62 20.76
N GLU A 90 -3.92 -0.60 21.19
CA GLU A 90 -3.88 -0.99 22.61
C GLU A 90 -2.59 -0.52 23.32
N ASN A 91 -1.47 -0.48 22.60
CA ASN A 91 -0.12 -0.24 23.14
C ASN A 91 0.54 0.98 22.49
N ARG A 92 -0.22 2.07 22.32
CA ARG A 92 0.22 3.26 21.55
C ARG A 92 1.60 3.79 21.94
N ALA A 93 1.89 3.93 23.23
CA ALA A 93 3.18 4.46 23.68
C ALA A 93 4.36 3.56 23.28
N GLU A 94 4.20 2.24 23.39
CA GLU A 94 5.22 1.27 22.99
C GLU A 94 5.38 1.22 21.47
N ALA A 95 4.26 1.20 20.74
CA ALA A 95 4.26 1.18 19.29
C ALA A 95 4.91 2.45 18.69
N ASP A 96 4.57 3.63 19.24
CA ASP A 96 5.15 4.90 18.81
C ASP A 96 6.65 4.96 19.09
N ASP A 97 7.09 4.57 20.29
CA ASP A 97 8.51 4.53 20.67
C ASP A 97 9.31 3.57 19.78
N PHE A 98 8.79 2.37 19.54
CA PHE A 98 9.41 1.39 18.66
C PHE A 98 9.59 1.93 17.23
N MET A 99 8.53 2.53 16.67
CA MET A 99 8.55 3.06 15.31
C MET A 99 9.37 4.33 15.16
N ALA A 100 9.35 5.22 16.15
CA ALA A 100 10.19 6.42 16.17
C ALA A 100 11.67 6.06 16.21
N ARG A 101 12.07 5.11 17.07
CA ARG A 101 13.46 4.60 17.13
C ARG A 101 13.89 3.96 15.82
N ARG A 102 13.02 3.16 15.21
CA ARG A 102 13.28 2.53 13.90
C ARG A 102 13.54 3.58 12.81
N GLN A 103 12.85 4.71 12.85
CA GLN A 103 12.98 5.79 11.88
C GLN A 103 14.06 6.81 12.23
N GLY A 104 14.64 6.75 13.44
CA GLY A 104 15.63 7.71 13.90
C GLY A 104 15.05 9.09 14.19
N VAL A 105 13.75 9.18 14.52
CA VAL A 105 13.04 10.44 14.83
C VAL A 105 12.57 10.46 16.29
N SER A 106 12.14 11.62 16.77
CA SER A 106 11.47 11.72 18.07
C SER A 106 10.07 11.09 18.02
N VAL A 107 9.56 10.67 19.19
CA VAL A 107 8.20 10.14 19.30
C VAL A 107 7.16 11.17 18.86
N ASP A 108 7.33 12.44 19.22
CA ASP A 108 6.42 13.50 18.81
C ASP A 108 6.50 13.76 17.29
N GLY A 109 7.71 13.78 16.72
CA GLY A 109 7.87 13.90 15.27
C GLY A 109 7.25 12.73 14.50
N PHE A 110 7.30 11.51 15.07
CA PHE A 110 6.61 10.36 14.50
C PHE A 110 5.08 10.49 14.57
N ARG A 111 4.53 11.00 15.67
CA ARG A 111 3.09 11.23 15.81
C ARG A 111 2.58 12.30 14.87
N ASP A 112 3.34 13.39 14.72
CA ASP A 112 3.01 14.47 13.81
C ASP A 112 2.97 13.97 12.36
N ALA A 113 3.95 13.15 11.97
CA ALA A 113 3.96 12.49 10.66
C ALA A 113 2.76 11.55 10.46
N LEU A 114 2.33 10.81 11.50
CA LEU A 114 1.16 9.94 11.41
C LEU A 114 -0.17 10.69 11.40
N ALA A 115 -0.24 11.94 11.88
CA ALA A 115 -1.51 12.66 12.04
C ALA A 115 -2.28 12.85 10.72
N GLY A 116 -1.57 12.87 9.58
CA GLY A 116 -2.15 12.95 8.24
C GLY A 116 -2.48 11.60 7.59
N ILE A 117 -2.16 10.47 8.25
CA ILE A 117 -2.23 9.15 7.63
C ILE A 117 -3.38 8.35 8.24
N ARG A 118 -4.30 7.89 7.37
CA ARG A 118 -5.32 6.93 7.77
C ARG A 118 -4.84 5.51 7.45
N MET A 119 -4.57 4.73 8.50
CA MET A 119 -4.33 3.30 8.40
C MET A 119 -5.64 2.53 8.15
N LEU A 120 -5.62 1.56 7.24
CA LEU A 120 -6.82 0.82 6.81
C LEU A 120 -6.81 -0.61 7.31
N THR A 121 -7.84 -1.03 8.05
CA THR A 121 -8.04 -2.45 8.40
C THR A 121 -8.36 -3.29 7.17
N SER A 122 -8.13 -4.61 7.21
CA SER A 122 -8.47 -5.50 6.10
C SER A 122 -9.97 -5.43 5.72
N ARG A 123 -10.84 -5.13 6.69
CA ARG A 123 -12.28 -4.92 6.46
C ARG A 123 -12.53 -3.68 5.61
N GLU A 124 -11.86 -2.57 5.90
CA GLU A 124 -11.97 -1.33 5.12
C GLU A 124 -11.36 -1.49 3.72
N GLN A 125 -10.25 -2.21 3.61
CA GLN A 125 -9.59 -2.49 2.33
C GLN A 125 -10.50 -3.20 1.34
N ARG A 126 -11.38 -4.11 1.77
CA ARG A 126 -12.24 -4.90 0.85
C ARG A 126 -13.08 -4.03 -0.09
N ALA A 127 -13.60 -2.91 0.39
CA ALA A 127 -14.40 -2.00 -0.45
C ALA A 127 -13.54 -1.31 -1.52
N LEU A 128 -12.26 -1.07 -1.24
CA LEU A 128 -11.31 -0.47 -2.17
C LEU A 128 -11.03 -1.39 -3.37
N PHE A 129 -10.95 -2.69 -3.12
CA PHE A 129 -10.63 -3.73 -4.11
C PHE A 129 -11.85 -4.30 -4.86
N ALA A 130 -13.07 -3.80 -4.60
CA ALA A 130 -14.26 -4.23 -5.35
C ALA A 130 -14.15 -3.83 -6.85
N PRO A 131 -14.87 -4.49 -7.78
CA PRO A 131 -14.79 -4.20 -9.21
C PRO A 131 -15.02 -2.73 -9.60
N ASP A 132 -15.78 -1.97 -8.81
CA ASP A 132 -16.01 -0.52 -8.96
C ASP A 132 -15.45 0.27 -7.76
N GLY A 133 -14.49 -0.32 -7.05
CA GLY A 133 -13.91 0.23 -5.84
C GLY A 133 -12.96 1.40 -6.13
N PRO A 134 -12.72 2.30 -5.16
CA PRO A 134 -11.81 3.42 -5.32
C PRO A 134 -10.40 3.05 -5.82
N LEU A 135 -9.87 1.87 -5.45
CA LEU A 135 -8.54 1.46 -5.89
C LEU A 135 -8.50 1.06 -7.37
N VAL A 136 -9.62 0.53 -7.90
CA VAL A 136 -9.75 0.24 -9.34
C VAL A 136 -9.67 1.55 -10.12
N ALA A 137 -10.45 2.55 -9.73
CA ALA A 137 -10.43 3.87 -10.36
C ALA A 137 -9.05 4.53 -10.29
N ALA A 138 -8.38 4.46 -9.13
CA ALA A 138 -7.03 5.02 -8.96
C ALA A 138 -5.98 4.31 -9.82
N VAL A 139 -6.05 2.99 -9.98
CA VAL A 139 -5.15 2.26 -10.88
C VAL A 139 -5.36 2.68 -12.34
N GLU A 140 -6.60 2.80 -12.80
CA GLU A 140 -6.89 3.20 -14.17
C GLU A 140 -6.44 4.64 -14.46
N ALA A 141 -6.70 5.58 -13.53
CA ALA A 141 -6.27 6.97 -13.64
C ALA A 141 -4.73 7.08 -13.69
N MET A 142 -4.04 6.47 -12.72
CA MET A 142 -2.58 6.42 -12.67
C MET A 142 -1.99 5.77 -13.92
N ALA A 143 -2.56 4.66 -14.40
CA ALA A 143 -2.09 4.02 -15.62
C ALA A 143 -2.28 4.92 -16.86
N ALA A 144 -3.36 5.70 -16.94
CA ALA A 144 -3.57 6.67 -18.01
C ALA A 144 -2.53 7.80 -17.98
N GLU A 145 -2.24 8.33 -16.79
CA GLU A 145 -1.21 9.35 -16.60
C GLU A 145 0.19 8.83 -16.97
N LEU A 146 0.57 7.67 -16.45
CA LEU A 146 1.89 7.08 -16.71
C LEU A 146 2.11 6.75 -18.19
N ARG A 147 1.04 6.39 -18.93
CA ARG A 147 1.12 6.23 -20.40
C ARG A 147 1.29 7.57 -21.10
N THR A 148 0.55 8.59 -20.68
CA THR A 148 0.64 9.95 -21.25
C THR A 148 2.04 10.53 -21.10
N THR A 149 2.69 10.24 -19.98
CA THR A 149 4.07 10.67 -19.69
C THR A 149 5.15 9.73 -20.24
N GLY A 150 4.77 8.63 -20.89
CA GLY A 150 5.70 7.65 -21.48
C GLY A 150 6.49 6.82 -20.45
N ARG A 151 6.04 6.79 -19.18
CA ARG A 151 6.69 6.03 -18.10
C ARG A 151 6.40 4.53 -18.14
N ILE A 152 5.25 4.17 -18.72
CA ILE A 152 4.85 2.79 -19.07
C ILE A 152 4.36 2.74 -20.51
N HIS A 153 4.53 1.60 -21.17
CA HIS A 153 4.14 1.39 -22.57
C HIS A 153 2.91 0.47 -22.63
N ASP A 154 2.97 -0.62 -21.87
CA ASP A 154 1.88 -1.55 -21.64
C ASP A 154 1.37 -1.40 -20.20
N GLY A 155 0.05 -1.27 -20.05
CA GLY A 155 -0.57 -1.25 -18.73
C GLY A 155 -1.69 -2.27 -18.71
N GLY A 156 -1.56 -3.29 -17.87
CA GLY A 156 -2.67 -4.21 -17.60
C GLY A 156 -3.85 -3.44 -17.02
N ALA A 157 -5.07 -3.92 -17.26
CA ALA A 157 -6.26 -3.36 -16.62
C ALA A 157 -6.12 -3.43 -15.10
N ALA A 158 -6.92 -2.66 -14.35
CA ALA A 158 -6.94 -2.76 -12.89
C ALA A 158 -7.16 -4.20 -12.40
N ALA A 159 -7.96 -4.99 -13.12
CA ALA A 159 -8.16 -6.42 -12.89
C ALA A 159 -6.84 -7.23 -12.91
N ASP A 160 -5.87 -6.81 -13.73
CA ASP A 160 -4.59 -7.46 -13.83
C ASP A 160 -3.57 -6.97 -12.79
N CYS A 161 -3.78 -5.76 -12.24
CA CYS A 161 -2.86 -5.11 -11.29
C CYS A 161 -3.26 -5.32 -9.84
N LEU A 162 -4.52 -5.69 -9.57
CA LEU A 162 -5.04 -5.95 -8.25
C LEU A 162 -5.26 -7.45 -8.03
N ALA A 163 -5.06 -7.88 -6.79
CA ALA A 163 -5.25 -9.25 -6.31
C ALA A 163 -6.11 -9.24 -5.05
N PRO A 164 -7.46 -9.22 -5.17
CA PRO A 164 -8.36 -9.21 -4.02
C PRO A 164 -8.42 -10.55 -3.27
N GLU A 165 -7.90 -11.62 -3.84
CA GLU A 165 -8.04 -12.99 -3.35
C GLU A 165 -7.42 -13.20 -1.96
N PRO A 166 -6.21 -12.67 -1.64
CA PRO A 166 -5.65 -12.75 -0.29
C PRO A 166 -6.49 -12.03 0.77
N LEU A 167 -7.09 -10.88 0.46
CA LEU A 167 -8.01 -10.16 1.36
C LEU A 167 -9.27 -11.01 1.64
N ALA A 168 -9.83 -11.64 0.61
CA ALA A 168 -10.98 -12.52 0.75
C ALA A 168 -10.65 -13.81 1.52
N LEU A 169 -9.43 -14.34 1.38
CA LEU A 169 -8.96 -15.52 2.11
C LEU A 169 -8.67 -15.21 3.58
N ALA A 170 -8.14 -14.03 3.89
CA ALA A 170 -7.85 -13.61 5.26
C ALA A 170 -9.10 -13.49 6.13
N GLY A 171 -10.24 -13.12 5.54
CA GLY A 171 -11.53 -13.03 6.23
C GLY A 171 -12.23 -14.37 6.49
N ARG A 172 -11.77 -15.47 5.88
CA ARG A 172 -12.30 -16.81 6.16
C ARG A 172 -11.51 -17.38 7.33
N ARG A 173 -12.19 -17.75 8.43
CA ARG A 173 -11.56 -18.54 9.50
C ARG A 173 -11.00 -19.81 8.87
N GLY A 174 -9.69 -20.02 9.04
CA GLY A 174 -8.99 -21.24 8.60
C GLY A 174 -9.46 -22.47 9.36
#